data_AF-A0A2C6BQK8-F1
#
_entry.id   AF-A0A2C6BQK8-F1
#
_cell.length_a   1.000
_cell.length_b   1.000
_cell.length_c   1.000
_cell.angle_alpha   90.00
_cell.angle_beta   90.00
_cell.angle_gamma   90.00
#
_symmetry.space_group_name_H-M   'P 1'
#
loop_
_entity.id
_entity.type
_entity.pdbx_description
1 polymer ?
#
loop_
_entity_poly.entity_id
_entity_poly.type
_entity_poly.pdbx_seq_one_letter_code
_entity_poly.pdbx_strand_id
1 'polypeptide(L)'
;MKEKYIEFIKQFKENSLYENKSIDNDELFGIKEFLSEEYLNNNFYLDKNIFIKCKNELEKVLFKYNFLLNFYKEYENRLKNEIEKLDKEYFELDKVSSLGNKFFSMKLLKEYYNYIIPYDVVYKKNLIFTDESVIKSNETLEEINFTIKEEKNSVFIFFNKGLSNIQDIFINLYNEFTISIFGIKENGSFEKIVSNKNSSDKLFINTSSTLFKGIFITGIGNINGYIKELKIYEYTKGIIRKNGIIMYKLKDLEKLNKIFYGSNSGTKIYKLKTKEYNEFLKILNTDNFSSILNENKEIKKNIEYNLNGENDIFIVEIFNQNTNISDKLNFFGKVKNEN
;
A
#
# COMPACT_ATOMS: atom_id res chain seq x y z
N MET A 1 -48.43 -55.62 -38.29
CA MET A 1 -49.21 -54.45 -37.80
C MET A 1 -49.99 -54.78 -36.54
N LYS A 2 -50.76 -55.88 -36.50
CA LYS A 2 -51.56 -56.29 -35.33
C LYS A 2 -50.73 -56.57 -34.05
N GLU A 3 -49.57 -57.21 -34.17
CA GLU A 3 -48.68 -57.48 -33.01
C GLU A 3 -47.98 -56.22 -32.48
N LYS A 4 -47.45 -55.35 -33.36
CA LYS A 4 -46.90 -54.04 -32.98
C LYS A 4 -47.93 -53.13 -32.30
N TYR A 5 -49.20 -53.23 -32.69
CA TYR A 5 -50.32 -52.50 -32.07
C TYR A 5 -50.66 -53.02 -30.66
N ILE A 6 -50.65 -54.36 -30.47
CA ILE A 6 -50.88 -54.97 -29.16
C ILE A 6 -49.74 -54.63 -28.18
N GLU A 7 -48.50 -54.56 -28.67
CA GLU A 7 -47.32 -54.20 -27.89
C GLU A 7 -47.31 -52.70 -27.52
N PHE A 8 -47.73 -51.82 -28.43
CA PHE A 8 -47.94 -50.39 -28.18
C PHE A 8 -49.05 -50.12 -27.14
N ILE A 9 -50.18 -50.83 -27.20
CA ILE A 9 -51.26 -50.72 -26.20
C ILE A 9 -50.80 -51.22 -24.81
N LYS A 10 -49.96 -52.26 -24.74
CA LYS A 10 -49.38 -52.74 -23.47
C LYS A 10 -48.48 -51.69 -22.82
N GLN A 11 -47.63 -51.02 -23.59
CA GLN A 11 -46.76 -49.94 -23.09
C GLN A 11 -47.55 -48.70 -22.63
N PHE A 12 -48.74 -48.46 -23.18
CA PHE A 12 -49.64 -47.38 -22.75
C PHE A 12 -50.46 -47.70 -21.50
N LYS A 13 -50.76 -48.97 -21.20
CA LYS A 13 -51.44 -49.32 -19.94
C LYS A 13 -50.56 -49.08 -18.70
N GLU A 14 -49.24 -49.02 -18.88
CA GLU A 14 -48.27 -48.71 -17.82
C GLU A 14 -48.04 -47.19 -17.64
N ASN A 15 -48.43 -46.35 -18.61
CA ASN A 15 -48.30 -44.89 -18.54
C ASN A 15 -49.67 -44.23 -18.74
N SER A 16 -50.23 -43.66 -17.66
CA SER A 16 -51.61 -43.18 -17.58
C SER A 16 -51.97 -42.19 -18.72
N LEU A 17 -53.26 -42.15 -19.10
CA LEU A 17 -53.87 -41.20 -20.06
C LEU A 17 -53.71 -39.71 -19.65
N TYR A 18 -53.02 -39.45 -18.54
CA TYR A 18 -52.87 -38.17 -17.88
C TYR A 18 -51.38 -37.81 -17.75
N GLU A 19 -51.07 -36.52 -17.75
CA GLU A 19 -49.70 -36.05 -17.55
C GLU A 19 -49.18 -36.41 -16.14
N ASN A 20 -48.30 -37.40 -16.03
CA ASN A 20 -47.74 -37.87 -14.74
C ASN A 20 -46.94 -36.81 -13.93
N LYS A 21 -46.80 -35.56 -14.41
CA LYS A 21 -46.05 -34.48 -13.74
C LYS A 21 -46.70 -33.09 -13.82
N SER A 22 -47.95 -32.98 -14.26
CA SER A 22 -48.71 -31.72 -14.16
C SER A 22 -49.41 -31.64 -12.80
N ILE A 23 -49.52 -30.45 -12.22
CA ILE A 23 -50.25 -30.22 -10.95
C ILE A 23 -51.74 -30.52 -11.12
N ASP A 24 -52.25 -30.44 -12.36
CA ASP A 24 -53.68 -30.48 -12.65
C ASP A 24 -54.18 -31.84 -13.22
N ASN A 25 -53.30 -32.85 -13.40
CA ASN A 25 -53.65 -34.17 -13.96
C ASN A 25 -54.53 -34.05 -15.22
N ASP A 26 -54.08 -33.28 -16.21
CA ASP A 26 -54.83 -33.11 -17.46
C ASP A 26 -54.66 -34.31 -18.39
N GLU A 27 -55.74 -34.69 -19.08
CA GLU A 27 -55.76 -35.77 -20.07
C GLU A 27 -54.87 -35.34 -21.25
N LEU A 28 -53.95 -36.21 -21.68
CA LEU A 28 -53.01 -35.88 -22.76
C LEU A 28 -53.78 -35.57 -24.05
N PHE A 29 -53.72 -34.29 -24.43
CA PHE A 29 -54.57 -33.72 -25.46
C PHE A 29 -54.47 -34.47 -26.80
N GLY A 30 -55.62 -34.90 -27.35
CA GLY A 30 -55.73 -35.52 -28.68
C GLY A 30 -55.37 -37.01 -28.74
N ILE A 31 -54.90 -37.62 -27.63
CA ILE A 31 -54.55 -39.05 -27.61
C ILE A 31 -55.80 -39.92 -27.68
N LYS A 32 -56.89 -39.52 -27.01
CA LYS A 32 -58.16 -40.24 -27.01
C LYS A 32 -58.79 -40.28 -28.41
N GLU A 33 -58.73 -39.16 -29.11
CA GLU A 33 -59.20 -39.00 -30.48
C GLU A 33 -58.36 -39.81 -31.47
N PHE A 34 -57.03 -39.81 -31.33
CA PHE A 34 -56.11 -40.61 -32.14
C PHE A 34 -56.33 -42.13 -31.98
N LEU A 35 -56.73 -42.56 -30.79
CA LEU A 35 -57.04 -43.97 -30.48
C LEU A 35 -58.50 -44.36 -30.78
N SER A 36 -59.33 -43.43 -31.27
CA SER A 36 -60.74 -43.71 -31.56
C SER A 36 -60.90 -44.63 -32.78
N GLU A 37 -61.92 -45.50 -32.75
CA GLU A 37 -62.25 -46.36 -33.90
C GLU A 37 -62.61 -45.54 -35.14
N GLU A 38 -63.18 -44.34 -34.98
CA GLU A 38 -63.49 -43.43 -36.07
C GLU A 38 -62.22 -42.94 -36.79
N TYR A 39 -61.15 -42.63 -36.05
CA TYR A 39 -59.84 -42.28 -36.61
C TYR A 39 -59.20 -43.47 -37.34
N LEU A 40 -59.23 -44.65 -36.74
CA LEU A 40 -58.67 -45.86 -37.35
C LEU A 40 -59.42 -46.31 -38.61
N ASN A 41 -60.71 -46.02 -38.70
CA ASN A 41 -61.56 -46.35 -39.85
C ASN A 41 -61.67 -45.21 -40.88
N ASN A 42 -60.82 -44.16 -40.80
CA ASN A 42 -60.80 -42.99 -41.69
C ASN A 42 -62.11 -42.19 -41.78
N ASN A 43 -62.98 -42.29 -40.78
CA ASN A 43 -64.27 -41.57 -40.72
C ASN A 43 -64.26 -40.44 -39.66
N PHE A 44 -63.07 -40.05 -39.19
CA PHE A 44 -62.92 -39.10 -38.12
C PHE A 44 -63.16 -37.66 -38.58
N TYR A 45 -64.13 -37.01 -37.95
CA TYR A 45 -64.46 -35.61 -38.21
C TYR A 45 -63.99 -34.75 -37.03
N LEU A 46 -63.01 -33.89 -37.28
CA LEU A 46 -62.41 -33.06 -36.24
C LEU A 46 -63.19 -31.75 -36.12
N ASP A 47 -63.88 -31.55 -34.99
CA ASP A 47 -64.63 -30.33 -34.73
C ASP A 47 -63.68 -29.12 -34.74
N LYS A 48 -64.04 -28.08 -35.51
CA LYS A 48 -63.33 -26.79 -35.58
C LYS A 48 -63.07 -26.20 -34.18
N ASN A 49 -63.94 -26.48 -33.21
CA ASN A 49 -63.76 -26.05 -31.82
C ASN A 49 -62.50 -26.63 -31.17
N ILE A 50 -62.06 -27.83 -31.55
CA ILE A 50 -60.83 -28.46 -31.05
C ILE A 50 -59.61 -27.66 -31.53
N PHE A 51 -59.57 -27.28 -32.81
CA PHE A 51 -58.49 -26.42 -33.34
C PHE A 51 -58.41 -25.06 -32.63
N ILE A 52 -59.57 -24.46 -32.31
CA ILE A 52 -59.62 -23.19 -31.57
C ILE A 52 -59.06 -23.38 -30.15
N LYS A 53 -59.40 -24.48 -29.48
CA LYS A 53 -58.82 -24.81 -28.16
C LYS A 53 -57.30 -25.04 -28.24
N CYS A 54 -56.80 -25.78 -29.23
CA CYS A 54 -55.36 -25.96 -29.45
C CYS A 54 -54.64 -24.63 -29.60
N LYS A 55 -55.18 -23.76 -30.47
CA LYS A 55 -54.60 -22.46 -30.75
C LYS A 55 -54.51 -21.61 -29.49
N ASN A 56 -55.58 -21.57 -28.70
CA ASN A 56 -55.63 -20.77 -27.48
C ASN A 56 -54.64 -21.29 -26.41
N GLU A 57 -54.49 -22.60 -26.25
CA GLU A 57 -53.51 -23.16 -25.31
C GLU A 57 -52.07 -22.89 -25.77
N LEU A 58 -51.77 -23.04 -27.07
CA LEU A 58 -50.47 -22.68 -27.64
C LEU A 58 -50.15 -21.19 -27.46
N GLU A 59 -51.12 -20.31 -27.63
CA GLU A 59 -50.96 -18.86 -27.38
C GLU A 59 -50.67 -18.57 -25.90
N LYS A 60 -51.33 -19.25 -24.97
CA LYS A 60 -51.03 -19.12 -23.53
C LYS A 60 -49.62 -19.59 -23.17
N VAL A 61 -49.19 -20.73 -23.72
CA VAL A 61 -47.83 -21.25 -23.51
C VAL A 61 -46.79 -20.29 -24.07
N LEU A 62 -47.01 -19.77 -25.28
CA LEU A 62 -46.13 -18.78 -25.91
C LEU A 62 -46.04 -17.50 -25.08
N PHE A 63 -47.15 -17.01 -24.54
CA PHE A 63 -47.16 -15.84 -23.66
C PHE A 63 -46.34 -16.08 -22.38
N LYS A 64 -46.53 -17.22 -21.70
CA LYS A 64 -45.75 -17.60 -20.50
C LYS A 64 -44.25 -17.67 -20.80
N TYR A 65 -43.89 -18.27 -21.93
CA TYR A 65 -42.49 -18.37 -22.37
C TYR A 65 -41.88 -16.99 -22.62
N ASN A 66 -42.58 -16.12 -23.36
CA ASN A 66 -42.10 -14.76 -23.65
C ASN A 66 -41.95 -13.92 -22.37
N PHE A 67 -42.86 -14.07 -21.41
CA PHE A 67 -42.74 -13.42 -20.11
C PHE A 67 -41.48 -13.85 -19.36
N LEU A 68 -41.24 -15.16 -19.23
CA LEU A 68 -40.04 -15.69 -18.57
C LEU A 68 -38.76 -15.24 -19.28
N LEU A 69 -38.72 -15.33 -20.61
CA LEU A 69 -37.56 -14.92 -21.40
C LEU A 69 -37.23 -13.43 -21.21
N ASN A 70 -38.25 -12.57 -21.21
CA ASN A 70 -38.05 -11.12 -20.99
C ASN A 70 -37.58 -10.83 -19.57
N PHE A 71 -38.13 -11.52 -18.57
CA PHE A 71 -37.69 -11.41 -17.18
C PHE A 71 -36.21 -11.78 -17.02
N TYR A 72 -35.77 -12.89 -17.62
CA TYR A 72 -34.36 -13.31 -17.58
C TYR A 72 -33.43 -12.31 -18.29
N LYS A 73 -33.83 -11.78 -19.45
CA LYS A 73 -33.06 -10.75 -20.16
C LYS A 73 -32.89 -9.48 -19.33
N GLU A 74 -33.95 -9.04 -18.64
CA GLU A 74 -33.89 -7.88 -17.76
C GLU A 74 -32.94 -8.14 -16.58
N TYR A 75 -33.01 -9.33 -15.98
CA TYR A 75 -32.13 -9.72 -14.88
C TYR A 75 -30.67 -9.80 -15.31
N GLU A 76 -30.37 -10.37 -16.48
CA GLU A 76 -29.02 -10.40 -17.05
C GLU A 76 -28.46 -8.97 -17.26
N ASN A 77 -29.27 -8.05 -17.77
CA ASN A 77 -28.87 -6.65 -17.94
C ASN A 77 -28.62 -5.95 -16.59
N ARG A 78 -29.43 -6.22 -15.56
CA ARG A 78 -29.19 -5.69 -14.21
C ARG A 78 -27.86 -6.19 -13.65
N LEU A 79 -27.57 -7.49 -13.79
CA LEU A 79 -26.30 -8.07 -13.35
C LEU A 79 -25.10 -7.46 -14.07
N LYS A 80 -25.18 -7.28 -15.40
CA LYS A 80 -24.11 -6.61 -16.17
C LYS A 80 -23.84 -5.20 -15.65
N ASN A 81 -24.89 -4.43 -15.37
CA ASN A 81 -24.75 -3.08 -14.82
C ASN A 81 -24.17 -3.06 -13.40
N GLU A 82 -24.50 -4.03 -12.55
CA GLU A 82 -23.90 -4.16 -11.21
C GLU A 82 -22.42 -4.54 -11.28
N ILE A 83 -22.04 -5.45 -12.18
CA ILE A 83 -20.63 -5.80 -12.42
C ILE A 83 -19.86 -4.58 -12.89
N GLU A 84 -20.37 -3.81 -13.86
CA GLU A 84 -19.70 -2.59 -14.32
C GLU A 84 -19.54 -1.53 -13.22
N LYS A 85 -20.51 -1.43 -12.29
CA LYS A 85 -20.40 -0.53 -11.13
C LYS A 85 -19.34 -1.02 -10.15
N LEU A 86 -19.32 -2.32 -9.84
CA LEU A 86 -18.32 -2.92 -8.97
C LEU A 86 -16.91 -2.80 -9.55
N ASP A 87 -16.76 -2.98 -10.86
CA ASP A 87 -15.48 -2.76 -11.55
C ASP A 87 -15.06 -1.29 -11.46
N LYS A 88 -15.97 -0.34 -11.67
CA LYS A 88 -15.67 1.10 -11.50
C LYS A 88 -15.28 1.44 -10.07
N GLU A 89 -16.01 0.95 -9.08
CA GLU A 89 -15.65 1.11 -7.67
C GLU A 89 -14.30 0.47 -7.36
N TYR A 90 -14.00 -0.71 -7.90
CA TYR A 90 -12.71 -1.37 -7.79
C TYR A 90 -11.58 -0.53 -8.40
N PHE A 91 -11.76 0.02 -9.60
CA PHE A 91 -10.75 0.87 -10.25
C PHE A 91 -10.59 2.24 -9.57
N GLU A 92 -11.65 2.81 -8.98
CA GLU A 92 -11.54 4.00 -8.14
C GLU A 92 -10.81 3.68 -6.81
N LEU A 93 -11.04 2.48 -6.26
CA LEU A 93 -10.29 1.88 -5.16
C LEU A 93 -8.92 1.31 -5.57
N ASP A 94 -8.50 1.39 -6.83
CA ASP A 94 -7.14 1.03 -7.27
C ASP A 94 -6.30 2.30 -7.50
N LYS A 95 -6.96 3.45 -7.61
CA LYS A 95 -6.33 4.80 -7.57
C LYS A 95 -5.95 5.25 -6.16
N VAL A 96 -5.86 4.34 -5.18
CA VAL A 96 -5.75 4.74 -3.78
C VAL A 96 -4.41 5.39 -3.48
N SER A 97 -4.48 6.34 -2.56
CA SER A 97 -3.33 6.78 -1.76
C SER A 97 -2.48 5.58 -1.32
N SER A 98 -1.19 5.79 -1.12
CA SER A 98 -0.24 4.76 -0.66
C SER A 98 -0.71 3.96 0.56
N LEU A 99 -1.63 4.49 1.37
CA LEU A 99 -2.25 3.83 2.50
C LEU A 99 -3.23 2.71 2.11
N GLY A 100 -3.97 2.87 1.00
CA GLY A 100 -4.89 1.84 0.49
C GLY A 100 -4.17 0.60 -0.01
N ASN A 101 -3.07 0.78 -0.76
CA ASN A 101 -2.22 -0.35 -1.20
C ASN A 101 -1.61 -1.09 0.00
N LYS A 102 -1.27 -0.37 1.07
CA LYS A 102 -0.84 -0.98 2.34
C LYS A 102 -1.98 -1.79 2.98
N PHE A 103 -3.21 -1.30 2.94
CA PHE A 103 -4.37 -2.04 3.44
C PHE A 103 -4.64 -3.34 2.64
N PHE A 104 -4.56 -3.29 1.32
CA PHE A 104 -4.75 -4.50 0.49
C PHE A 104 -3.65 -5.54 0.73
N SER A 105 -2.39 -5.11 0.83
CA SER A 105 -1.28 -6.02 1.15
C SER A 105 -1.41 -6.62 2.55
N MET A 106 -2.03 -5.92 3.51
CA MET A 106 -2.35 -6.45 4.84
C MET A 106 -3.27 -7.67 4.78
N LYS A 107 -4.25 -7.70 3.86
CA LYS A 107 -5.18 -8.85 3.70
C LYS A 107 -4.49 -10.13 3.24
N LEU A 108 -3.31 -10.03 2.61
CA LEU A 108 -2.52 -11.17 2.15
C LEU A 108 -1.68 -11.81 3.25
N LEU A 109 -1.56 -11.17 4.43
CA LEU A 109 -0.83 -11.71 5.57
C LEU A 109 -1.67 -12.79 6.28
N LYS A 110 -1.02 -13.89 6.68
CA LYS A 110 -1.69 -15.04 7.34
C LYS A 110 -2.32 -14.73 8.70
N GLU A 111 -1.90 -13.63 9.33
CA GLU A 111 -2.41 -13.16 10.63
C GLU A 111 -3.13 -11.83 10.48
N TYR A 112 -4.24 -11.65 11.21
CA TYR A 112 -5.05 -10.44 11.18
C TYR A 112 -4.32 -9.26 11.85
N TYR A 113 -3.43 -8.60 11.13
CA TYR A 113 -3.04 -7.23 11.46
C TYR A 113 -4.23 -6.32 11.12
N ASN A 114 -4.57 -5.43 12.05
CA ASN A 114 -5.75 -4.56 11.93
C ASN A 114 -5.39 -3.08 11.91
N TYR A 115 -4.09 -2.76 11.84
CA TYR A 115 -3.61 -1.39 11.83
C TYR A 115 -2.40 -1.22 10.91
N ILE A 116 -2.37 -0.14 10.13
CA ILE A 116 -1.20 0.25 9.33
C ILE A 116 -0.49 1.35 10.10
N ILE A 117 0.79 1.15 10.41
CA ILE A 117 1.56 2.09 11.22
C ILE A 117 2.07 3.22 10.30
N PRO A 118 1.64 4.46 10.51
CA PRO A 118 2.20 5.60 9.80
C PRO A 118 3.64 5.84 10.25
N TYR A 119 4.46 6.38 9.36
CA TYR A 119 5.84 6.73 9.66
C TYR A 119 6.29 7.95 8.85
N ASP A 120 7.26 8.67 9.40
CA ASP A 120 8.01 9.68 8.66
C ASP A 120 9.38 9.15 8.28
N VAL A 121 9.84 9.46 7.06
CA VAL A 121 11.25 9.33 6.70
C VAL A 121 11.96 10.55 7.28
N VAL A 122 12.67 10.35 8.40
CA VAL A 122 13.37 11.44 9.11
C VAL A 122 14.78 11.66 8.58
N TYR A 123 15.35 10.66 7.89
CA TYR A 123 16.66 10.79 7.26
C TYR A 123 16.83 9.82 6.08
N LYS A 124 17.59 10.25 5.06
CA LYS A 124 18.08 9.38 3.99
C LYS A 124 19.48 9.82 3.57
N LYS A 125 20.34 8.85 3.24
CA LYS A 125 21.70 9.09 2.74
C LYS A 125 22.02 8.15 1.59
N ASN A 126 22.57 8.69 0.51
CA ASN A 126 23.01 7.95 -0.69
C ASN A 126 21.88 7.15 -1.37
N LEU A 127 20.65 7.66 -1.32
CA LEU A 127 19.46 6.95 -1.78
C LEU A 127 18.49 7.86 -2.53
N ILE A 128 17.81 7.29 -3.52
CA ILE A 128 16.76 7.93 -4.33
C ILE A 128 15.46 7.17 -4.10
N PHE A 129 14.37 7.90 -3.86
CA PHE A 129 13.03 7.35 -3.72
C PHE A 129 12.35 7.34 -5.08
N THR A 130 11.76 6.21 -5.45
CA THR A 130 10.80 6.09 -6.54
C THR A 130 9.39 5.97 -5.95
N ASP A 131 8.39 5.72 -6.78
CA ASP A 131 7.00 5.57 -6.31
C ASP A 131 6.83 4.34 -5.41
N GLU A 132 7.54 3.24 -5.68
CA GLU A 132 7.36 1.96 -4.98
C GLU A 132 8.62 1.48 -4.24
N SER A 133 9.79 1.96 -4.63
CA SER A 133 11.08 1.47 -4.13
C SER A 133 12.03 2.58 -3.71
N VAL A 134 13.13 2.17 -3.08
CA VAL A 134 14.26 3.02 -2.74
C VAL A 134 15.52 2.38 -3.30
N ILE A 135 16.31 3.16 -4.05
CA ILE A 135 17.49 2.71 -4.79
C ILE A 135 18.74 3.46 -4.33
N LYS A 136 19.91 2.81 -4.39
CA LYS A 136 21.20 3.46 -4.12
C LYS A 136 21.57 4.48 -5.18
N SER A 137 21.91 5.68 -4.72
CA SER A 137 22.44 6.75 -5.56
C SER A 137 23.90 6.46 -5.94
N ASN A 138 24.32 7.03 -7.08
CA ASN A 138 25.74 7.13 -7.44
C ASN A 138 26.43 8.31 -6.72
N GLU A 139 25.65 9.17 -6.08
CA GLU A 139 26.15 10.28 -5.28
C GLU A 139 26.37 9.85 -3.83
N THR A 140 27.43 10.37 -3.25
CA THR A 140 27.86 10.07 -1.89
C THR A 140 27.86 11.34 -1.07
N LEU A 141 27.27 11.28 0.11
CA LEU A 141 27.32 12.36 1.07
C LEU A 141 28.71 12.42 1.73
N GLU A 142 29.40 13.54 1.56
CA GLU A 142 30.76 13.80 2.05
C GLU A 142 30.84 15.07 2.91
N GLU A 143 31.78 15.09 3.86
CA GLU A 143 31.97 16.20 4.79
C GLU A 143 32.76 17.34 4.14
N ILE A 144 32.28 18.57 4.35
CA ILE A 144 32.91 19.80 3.88
C ILE A 144 33.84 20.30 4.98
N ASN A 145 35.13 20.44 4.64
CA ASN A 145 36.09 21.10 5.54
C ASN A 145 35.82 22.61 5.60
N PHE A 146 35.85 23.17 6.81
CA PHE A 146 35.54 24.57 7.05
C PHE A 146 36.41 25.18 8.16
N THR A 147 36.32 26.50 8.27
CA THR A 147 36.86 27.29 9.39
C THR A 147 35.73 28.02 10.09
N ILE A 148 35.86 28.19 11.42
CA ILE A 148 34.86 28.86 12.24
C ILE A 148 35.39 30.25 12.64
N LYS A 149 34.51 31.26 12.56
CA LYS A 149 34.70 32.59 13.13
C LYS A 149 33.49 32.91 14.02
N GLU A 150 33.73 33.05 15.31
CA GLU A 150 32.68 33.46 16.25
C GLU A 150 32.49 34.98 16.23
N GLU A 151 31.24 35.43 16.28
CA GLU A 151 30.84 36.82 16.49
C GLU A 151 29.78 36.89 17.59
N LYS A 152 29.46 38.07 18.13
CA LYS A 152 28.62 38.17 19.33
C LYS A 152 27.27 37.43 19.16
N ASN A 153 27.09 36.35 19.91
CA ASN A 153 25.92 35.46 19.91
C ASN A 153 25.69 34.68 18.59
N SER A 154 26.69 34.55 17.74
CA SER A 154 26.54 33.92 16.43
C SER A 154 27.84 33.34 15.89
N VAL A 155 27.73 32.38 14.98
CA VAL A 155 28.89 31.68 14.44
C VAL A 155 28.85 31.70 12.92
N PHE A 156 29.93 32.21 12.33
CA PHE A 156 30.20 32.12 10.90
C PHE A 156 31.07 30.91 10.62
N ILE A 157 30.72 30.15 9.60
CA ILE A 157 31.47 29.01 9.12
C ILE A 157 31.75 29.22 7.64
N PHE A 158 33.02 29.17 7.24
CA PHE A 158 33.45 29.37 5.85
C PHE A 158 34.07 28.10 5.31
N PHE A 159 33.65 27.70 4.10
CA PHE A 159 34.12 26.47 3.47
C PHE A 159 35.51 26.67 2.85
N ASN A 160 36.41 25.72 3.12
CA ASN A 160 37.81 25.85 2.70
C ASN A 160 37.98 25.72 1.18
N LYS A 161 37.05 25.06 0.50
CA LYS A 161 37.07 24.81 -0.95
C LYS A 161 36.29 25.85 -1.78
N GLY A 162 35.77 26.90 -1.15
CA GLY A 162 34.95 27.92 -1.81
C GLY A 162 33.45 27.58 -1.78
N LEU A 163 32.83 27.42 -2.94
CA LEU A 163 31.38 27.20 -3.05
C LEU A 163 30.99 25.72 -2.93
N SER A 164 29.96 25.43 -2.15
CA SER A 164 29.45 24.07 -1.91
C SER A 164 27.94 24.05 -1.91
N ASN A 165 27.34 23.00 -2.45
CA ASN A 165 25.91 22.76 -2.30
C ASN A 165 25.67 21.98 -1.00
N ILE A 166 25.20 22.67 0.03
CA ILE A 166 24.97 22.05 1.34
C ILE A 166 23.76 21.14 1.25
N GLN A 167 23.89 19.94 1.78
CA GLN A 167 22.81 18.95 1.86
C GLN A 167 22.35 18.78 3.29
N ASP A 168 23.28 18.40 4.18
CA ASP A 168 22.98 18.11 5.58
C ASP A 168 23.89 18.92 6.50
N ILE A 169 23.36 19.36 7.64
CA ILE A 169 24.10 20.07 8.69
C ILE A 169 23.82 19.37 10.02
N PHE A 170 24.85 18.78 10.62
CA PHE A 170 24.80 18.20 11.96
C PHE A 170 25.37 19.19 12.97
N ILE A 171 24.60 19.54 13.99
CA ILE A 171 24.98 20.44 15.08
C ILE A 171 24.65 19.78 16.41
N ASN A 172 25.66 19.60 17.25
CA ASN A 172 25.49 19.18 18.63
C ASN A 172 25.98 20.31 19.54
N LEU A 173 25.09 20.81 20.39
CA LEU A 173 25.38 21.88 21.34
C LEU A 173 25.43 21.30 22.77
N TYR A 174 26.21 21.93 23.66
CA TYR A 174 26.23 21.54 25.08
C TYR A 174 24.89 21.84 25.77
N ASN A 175 24.20 22.90 25.36
CA ASN A 175 22.88 23.30 25.85
C ASN A 175 21.87 23.33 24.71
N GLU A 176 20.58 23.28 25.03
CA GLU A 176 19.51 23.47 24.05
C GLU A 176 19.29 24.96 23.75
N PHE A 177 19.25 25.28 22.46
CA PHE A 177 18.98 26.62 21.96
C PHE A 177 17.95 26.56 20.84
N THR A 178 17.17 27.63 20.70
CA THR A 178 16.43 27.86 19.44
C THR A 178 17.38 28.54 18.46
N ILE A 179 17.69 27.87 17.36
CA ILE A 179 18.66 28.32 16.36
C ILE A 179 18.02 28.54 14.99
N SER A 180 18.68 29.39 14.21
CA SER A 180 18.44 29.61 12.79
C SER A 180 19.75 29.48 12.03
N ILE A 181 19.70 28.87 10.85
CA ILE A 181 20.84 28.59 10.00
C ILE A 181 20.60 29.24 8.63
N PHE A 182 21.56 30.05 8.20
CA PHE A 182 21.54 30.72 6.93
C PHE A 182 22.74 30.29 6.08
N GLY A 183 22.53 30.02 4.80
CA GLY A 183 23.60 29.84 3.83
C GLY A 183 24.11 31.19 3.36
N ILE A 184 25.43 31.34 3.27
CA ILE A 184 26.09 32.57 2.80
C ILE A 184 26.36 32.40 1.31
N LYS A 185 25.70 33.19 0.46
CA LYS A 185 25.92 33.15 -1.00
C LYS A 185 27.27 33.76 -1.37
N GLU A 186 27.71 33.54 -2.60
CA GLU A 186 28.93 34.12 -3.16
C GLU A 186 28.98 35.65 -2.96
N ASN A 187 27.89 36.34 -3.33
CA ASN A 187 27.72 37.79 -3.17
C ASN A 187 27.59 38.28 -1.72
N GLY A 188 27.67 37.39 -0.72
CA GLY A 188 27.56 37.72 0.71
C GLY A 188 26.14 37.84 1.25
N SER A 189 25.10 37.73 0.42
CA SER A 189 23.72 37.68 0.89
C SER A 189 23.43 36.36 1.62
N PHE A 190 22.47 36.40 2.54
CA PHE A 190 22.05 35.22 3.31
C PHE A 190 20.78 34.60 2.72
N GLU A 191 20.75 33.27 2.64
CA GLU A 191 19.56 32.49 2.34
C GLU A 191 19.19 31.64 3.56
N LYS A 192 17.91 31.63 3.92
CA LYS A 192 17.44 30.84 5.04
C LYS A 192 17.47 29.35 4.67
N ILE A 193 18.22 28.55 5.43
CA ILE A 193 18.19 27.07 5.35
C ILE A 193 17.18 26.56 6.38
N VAL A 194 17.35 26.96 7.65
CA VAL A 194 16.46 26.60 8.76
C VAL A 194 16.18 27.84 9.62
N SER A 195 14.96 27.98 10.12
CA SER A 195 14.60 29.06 11.05
C SER A 195 13.86 28.56 12.27
N ASN A 196 14.24 29.10 13.43
CA ASN A 196 13.59 28.92 14.73
C ASN A 196 13.34 27.45 15.08
N LYS A 197 14.36 26.61 14.92
CA LYS A 197 14.32 25.20 15.30
C LYS A 197 15.08 24.95 16.60
N ASN A 198 14.62 23.97 17.38
CA ASN A 198 15.33 23.56 18.57
C ASN A 198 16.59 22.77 18.15
N SER A 199 17.73 23.05 18.79
CA SER A 199 18.97 22.32 18.58
C SER A 199 18.91 20.85 19.03
N SER A 200 17.85 20.43 19.73
CA SER A 200 17.55 19.03 20.05
C SER A 200 17.47 18.14 18.82
N ASP A 201 17.05 18.69 17.68
CA ASP A 201 16.87 17.96 16.42
C ASP A 201 18.21 17.50 15.84
N LYS A 202 19.32 18.16 16.20
CA LYS A 202 20.73 17.92 15.85
C LYS A 202 21.08 17.86 14.36
N LEU A 203 20.15 17.50 13.48
CA LEU A 203 20.34 17.33 12.05
C LEU A 203 19.36 18.23 11.30
N PHE A 204 19.90 19.02 10.37
CA PHE A 204 19.17 20.00 9.59
C PHE A 204 19.41 19.76 8.11
N ILE A 205 18.34 19.53 7.35
CA ILE A 205 18.39 19.22 5.92
C ILE A 205 18.16 20.50 5.12
N ASN A 206 19.06 20.79 4.18
CA ASN A 206 18.88 21.86 3.21
C ASN A 206 18.18 21.32 1.96
N THR A 207 17.07 21.96 1.58
CA THR A 207 16.35 21.62 0.35
C THR A 207 16.70 22.52 -0.83
N SER A 208 17.55 23.54 -0.63
CA SER A 208 17.94 24.49 -1.66
C SER A 208 19.09 23.98 -2.52
N SER A 209 18.99 24.17 -3.83
CA SER A 209 20.09 23.90 -4.79
C SER A 209 21.13 25.02 -4.85
N THR A 210 21.01 26.08 -4.05
CA THR A 210 21.95 27.20 -4.02
C THR A 210 23.35 26.76 -3.56
N LEU A 211 24.38 27.31 -4.20
CA LEU A 211 25.77 27.17 -3.77
C LEU A 211 26.12 28.23 -2.72
N PHE A 212 26.73 27.80 -1.62
CA PHE A 212 27.10 28.65 -0.50
C PHE A 212 28.62 28.62 -0.29
N LYS A 213 29.20 29.75 0.12
CA LYS A 213 30.60 29.84 0.57
C LYS A 213 30.77 29.51 2.05
N GLY A 214 29.67 29.33 2.76
CA GLY A 214 29.65 29.11 4.20
C GLY A 214 28.23 29.10 4.76
N ILE A 215 28.13 28.96 6.08
CA ILE A 215 26.88 29.13 6.83
C ILE A 215 27.04 30.12 7.97
N PHE A 216 25.94 30.75 8.34
CA PHE A 216 25.80 31.61 9.50
C PHE A 216 24.75 31.01 10.43
N ILE A 217 25.15 30.76 11.67
CA ILE A 217 24.28 30.20 12.72
C ILE A 217 24.06 31.28 13.76
N THR A 218 22.80 31.49 14.12
CA THR A 218 22.38 32.42 15.18
C THR A 218 21.29 31.76 16.03
N GLY A 219 21.08 32.23 17.25
CA GLY A 219 20.05 31.68 18.12
C GLY A 219 19.54 32.65 19.17
N ILE A 220 18.49 32.23 19.87
CA ILE A 220 17.99 32.92 21.06
C ILE A 220 18.97 32.62 22.21
N GLY A 221 19.88 33.55 22.46
CA GLY A 221 20.96 33.41 23.44
C GLY A 221 22.36 33.38 22.81
N ASN A 222 23.41 33.34 23.63
CA ASN A 222 24.78 33.26 23.14
C ASN A 222 25.16 31.80 22.85
N ILE A 223 25.33 31.46 21.58
CA ILE A 223 25.71 30.10 21.14
C ILE A 223 27.23 29.87 21.07
N ASN A 224 28.04 30.92 21.23
CA ASN A 224 29.50 30.84 21.12
C ASN A 224 30.09 29.94 22.22
N GLY A 225 31.08 29.12 21.88
CA GLY A 225 31.66 28.14 22.79
C GLY A 225 30.74 26.99 23.22
N TYR A 226 29.45 27.01 22.83
CA TYR A 226 28.50 25.92 23.11
C TYR A 226 28.43 24.88 21.99
N ILE A 227 29.05 25.13 20.83
CA ILE A 227 29.16 24.15 19.74
C ILE A 227 30.12 23.05 20.19
N LYS A 228 29.57 21.88 20.50
CA LYS A 228 30.34 20.69 20.84
C LYS A 228 30.84 19.99 19.59
N GLU A 229 29.99 19.89 18.57
CA GLU A 229 30.31 19.22 17.31
C GLU A 229 29.49 19.86 16.18
N LEU A 230 30.15 20.12 15.06
CA LEU A 230 29.53 20.65 13.84
C LEU A 230 30.09 19.89 12.65
N LYS A 231 29.22 19.36 11.81
CA LYS A 231 29.59 18.73 10.54
C LYS A 231 28.64 19.19 9.45
N ILE A 232 29.18 19.47 8.27
CA ILE A 232 28.43 20.00 7.14
C ILE A 232 28.72 19.13 5.94
N TYR A 233 27.69 18.79 5.18
CA TYR A 233 27.79 17.77 4.15
C TYR A 233 27.31 18.24 2.79
N GLU A 234 27.89 17.67 1.73
CA GLU A 234 27.41 17.81 0.35
C GLU A 234 27.37 16.45 -0.36
N TYR A 235 26.64 16.37 -1.47
CA TYR A 235 26.74 15.23 -2.37
C TYR A 235 27.87 15.43 -3.38
N THR A 236 28.76 14.44 -3.46
CA THR A 236 29.76 14.34 -4.52
C THR A 236 29.48 13.10 -5.37
N LYS A 237 29.73 13.19 -6.68
CA LYS A 237 29.65 12.02 -7.56
C LYS A 237 30.84 11.12 -7.29
N GLY A 238 30.57 9.96 -6.68
CA GLY A 238 31.57 8.96 -6.38
C GLY A 238 31.73 7.94 -7.51
N ILE A 239 32.93 7.36 -7.63
CA ILE A 239 33.18 6.21 -8.52
C ILE A 239 32.61 4.92 -7.90
N ILE A 240 32.57 4.85 -6.56
CA ILE A 240 32.11 3.68 -5.79
C ILE A 240 30.87 4.07 -4.98
N ARG A 241 29.80 3.27 -5.07
CA ARG A 241 28.57 3.46 -4.28
C ARG A 241 28.83 3.09 -2.81
N LYS A 242 28.79 4.08 -1.90
CA LYS A 242 28.83 3.83 -0.44
C LYS A 242 27.53 3.21 0.06
N ASN A 243 27.50 2.81 1.34
CA ASN A 243 26.30 2.27 1.98
C ASN A 243 25.16 3.31 1.95
N GLY A 244 23.92 2.83 1.74
CA GLY A 244 22.72 3.65 1.80
C GLY A 244 22.05 3.50 3.16
N ILE A 245 21.47 4.58 3.67
CA ILE A 245 20.81 4.60 4.98
C ILE A 245 19.46 5.27 4.86
N ILE A 246 18.42 4.65 5.42
CA ILE A 246 17.11 5.28 5.62
C ILE A 246 16.76 5.18 7.11
N MET A 247 16.21 6.25 7.66
CA MET A 247 15.67 6.24 9.01
C MET A 247 14.19 6.60 8.99
N TYR A 248 13.39 5.76 9.64
CA TYR A 248 11.95 5.92 9.78
C TYR A 248 11.61 6.19 11.24
N LYS A 249 10.77 7.19 11.50
CA LYS A 249 10.15 7.39 12.81
C LYS A 249 8.71 6.89 12.74
N LEU A 250 8.41 5.84 13.49
CA LEU A 250 7.05 5.29 13.58
C LEU A 250 6.16 6.23 14.41
N LYS A 251 4.87 6.29 14.06
CA LYS A 251 3.86 7.13 14.70
C LYS A 251 2.72 6.30 15.27
N ASP A 252 1.95 6.90 16.18
CA ASP A 252 0.68 6.37 16.71
C ASP A 252 0.79 4.97 17.35
N LEU A 253 1.89 4.72 18.06
CA LEU A 253 2.20 3.41 18.64
C LEU A 253 1.44 3.09 19.93
N GLU A 254 0.81 4.08 20.57
CA GLU A 254 0.22 3.95 21.91
C GLU A 254 -0.84 2.83 22.03
N LYS A 255 -1.60 2.64 20.95
CA LYS A 255 -2.72 1.68 20.86
C LYS A 255 -2.28 0.28 20.45
N LEU A 256 -1.00 0.07 20.15
CA LEU A 256 -0.48 -1.16 19.56
C LEU A 256 0.23 -2.03 20.60
N ASN A 257 0.10 -3.35 20.44
CA ASN A 257 0.83 -4.34 21.23
C ASN A 257 1.99 -4.95 20.45
N LYS A 258 1.78 -5.16 19.16
CA LYS A 258 2.74 -5.81 18.28
C LYS A 258 2.92 -5.02 17.00
N ILE A 259 4.14 -5.10 16.47
CA ILE A 259 4.51 -4.61 15.15
C ILE A 259 4.97 -5.79 14.31
N PHE A 260 4.52 -5.81 13.06
CA PHE A 260 5.04 -6.66 12.01
C PHE A 260 5.60 -5.79 10.90
N TYR A 261 6.69 -6.26 10.32
CA TYR A 261 7.37 -5.59 9.24
C TYR A 261 7.48 -6.53 8.04
N GLY A 262 6.85 -6.14 6.93
CA GLY A 262 6.81 -6.91 5.70
C GLY A 262 7.84 -6.39 4.68
N SER A 263 8.81 -7.22 4.31
CA SER A 263 9.72 -6.93 3.18
C SER A 263 10.49 -8.16 2.73
N ASN A 264 10.77 -8.20 1.42
CA ASN A 264 11.57 -9.23 0.77
C ASN A 264 12.98 -8.73 0.38
N SER A 265 13.36 -7.50 0.73
CA SER A 265 14.64 -6.93 0.32
C SER A 265 15.83 -7.52 1.09
N GLY A 266 17.03 -7.43 0.51
CA GLY A 266 18.28 -7.86 1.16
C GLY A 266 18.83 -6.91 2.23
N THR A 267 18.15 -5.80 2.50
CA THR A 267 18.62 -4.77 3.45
C THR A 267 18.57 -5.28 4.89
N LYS A 268 19.42 -4.72 5.76
CA LYS A 268 19.34 -4.98 7.20
C LYS A 268 18.60 -3.88 7.91
N ILE A 269 17.82 -4.24 8.93
CA ILE A 269 16.93 -3.30 9.61
C ILE A 269 17.14 -3.39 11.11
N TYR A 270 17.17 -2.25 11.77
CA TYR A 270 17.49 -2.14 13.18
C TYR A 270 16.48 -1.27 13.91
N LYS A 271 16.12 -1.68 15.13
CA LYS A 271 15.30 -0.91 16.05
C LYS A 271 16.18 -0.06 16.96
N LEU A 272 15.92 1.24 17.05
CA LEU A 272 16.61 2.16 17.95
C LEU A 272 15.63 2.95 18.82
N LYS A 273 16.01 3.16 20.08
CA LYS A 273 15.39 4.15 20.97
C LYS A 273 15.93 5.54 20.70
N THR A 274 15.24 6.59 21.15
CA THR A 274 15.62 8.00 20.95
C THR A 274 17.07 8.30 21.34
N LYS A 275 17.54 7.77 22.47
CA LYS A 275 18.95 7.96 22.91
C LYS A 275 19.94 7.34 21.92
N GLU A 276 19.65 6.15 21.42
CA GLU A 276 20.54 5.41 20.52
C GLU A 276 20.51 5.99 19.11
N TYR A 277 19.34 6.43 18.65
CA TYR A 277 19.17 7.20 17.42
C TYR A 277 20.05 8.46 17.46
N ASN A 278 20.04 9.20 18.57
CA ASN A 278 20.87 10.40 18.74
C ASN A 278 22.38 10.12 18.72
N GLU A 279 22.82 8.96 19.22
CA GLU A 279 24.22 8.52 19.09
C GLU A 279 24.52 8.06 17.66
N PHE A 280 23.58 7.39 17.00
CA PHE A 280 23.71 6.94 15.62
C PHE A 280 23.91 8.11 14.64
N LEU A 281 23.20 9.21 14.85
CA LEU A 281 23.36 10.44 14.04
C LEU A 281 24.80 10.97 14.03
N LYS A 282 25.58 10.78 15.12
CA LYS A 282 26.97 11.27 15.20
C LYS A 282 27.92 10.50 14.30
N ILE A 283 27.62 9.24 14.03
CA ILE A 283 28.52 8.30 13.33
C ILE A 283 28.08 8.00 11.89
N LEU A 284 27.10 8.73 11.35
CA LEU A 284 26.50 8.51 10.02
C LEU A 284 27.51 8.36 8.87
N ASN A 285 28.69 8.96 9.00
CA ASN A 285 29.72 8.97 7.96
C ASN A 285 30.92 8.05 8.20
N THR A 286 30.94 7.32 9.31
CA THR A 286 32.09 6.45 9.63
C THR A 286 32.04 5.09 8.92
N ASP A 287 30.94 4.78 8.21
CA ASP A 287 30.61 3.49 7.59
C ASP A 287 30.70 2.25 8.52
N ASN A 288 31.13 2.43 9.77
CA ASN A 288 31.24 1.43 10.82
C ASN A 288 30.15 1.65 11.88
N PHE A 289 29.01 1.01 11.65
CA PHE A 289 27.85 1.14 12.53
C PHE A 289 27.80 0.10 13.65
N SER A 290 28.76 -0.84 13.70
CA SER A 290 28.73 -2.04 14.56
C SER A 290 28.62 -1.73 16.06
N SER A 291 29.11 -0.56 16.48
CA SER A 291 29.03 -0.10 17.87
C SER A 291 27.60 0.19 18.33
N ILE A 292 26.70 0.55 17.40
CA ILE A 292 25.31 0.93 17.71
C ILE A 292 24.33 -0.05 17.10
N LEU A 293 24.56 -0.48 15.86
CA LEU A 293 23.76 -1.47 15.13
C LEU A 293 24.39 -2.85 15.31
N ASN A 294 23.77 -3.70 16.13
CA ASN A 294 24.23 -5.04 16.43
C ASN A 294 23.10 -6.06 16.29
N GLU A 295 23.42 -7.35 16.38
CA GLU A 295 22.46 -8.45 16.16
C GLU A 295 21.27 -8.39 17.11
N ASN A 296 21.46 -7.92 18.35
CA ASN A 296 20.37 -7.81 19.34
C ASN A 296 19.32 -6.74 18.95
N LYS A 297 19.71 -5.79 18.10
CA LYS A 297 18.85 -4.71 17.61
C LYS A 297 18.33 -4.98 16.20
N GLU A 298 18.87 -6.00 15.54
CA GLU A 298 18.45 -6.38 14.19
C GLU A 298 17.04 -6.94 14.24
N ILE A 299 16.17 -6.35 13.42
CA ILE A 299 14.81 -6.80 13.20
C ILE A 299 14.85 -7.80 12.06
N LYS A 300 14.64 -9.08 12.37
CA LYS A 300 14.31 -10.08 11.36
C LYS A 300 13.01 -9.71 10.67
N LYS A 301 13.06 -9.67 9.35
CA LYS A 301 11.92 -9.34 8.49
C LYS A 301 10.86 -10.42 8.55
N ASN A 302 9.59 -10.03 8.35
CA ASN A 302 8.45 -10.93 8.32
C ASN A 302 8.26 -11.71 9.64
N ILE A 303 8.62 -11.11 10.78
CA ILE A 303 8.42 -11.64 12.13
C ILE A 303 7.71 -10.59 12.98
N GLU A 304 6.85 -11.03 13.91
CA GLU A 304 6.19 -10.17 14.88
C GLU A 304 7.12 -9.74 16.03
N TYR A 305 6.96 -8.49 16.48
CA TYR A 305 7.68 -7.92 17.61
C TYR A 305 6.72 -7.31 18.62
N ASN A 306 6.91 -7.61 19.90
CA ASN A 306 6.17 -6.95 20.98
C ASN A 306 6.72 -5.54 21.22
N LEU A 307 5.82 -4.57 21.34
CA LEU A 307 6.14 -3.17 21.62
C LEU A 307 6.48 -2.92 23.09
N ASN A 308 5.94 -3.72 24.02
CA ASN A 308 6.12 -3.54 25.47
C ASN A 308 5.90 -2.10 25.97
N GLY A 309 4.99 -1.35 25.34
CA GLY A 309 4.70 0.05 25.70
C GLY A 309 5.69 1.09 25.17
N GLU A 310 6.58 0.73 24.23
CA GLU A 310 7.46 1.69 23.55
C GLU A 310 6.66 2.56 22.57
N ASN A 311 6.64 3.88 22.82
CA ASN A 311 5.89 4.84 21.99
C ASN A 311 6.76 5.61 20.97
N ASP A 312 8.07 5.64 21.16
CA ASP A 312 9.03 6.29 20.25
C ASP A 312 10.02 5.25 19.71
N ILE A 313 9.82 4.86 18.45
CA ILE A 313 10.66 3.87 17.77
C ILE A 313 11.21 4.46 16.48
N PHE A 314 12.53 4.37 16.35
CA PHE A 314 13.24 4.65 15.12
C PHE A 314 13.67 3.33 14.47
N ILE A 315 13.38 3.19 13.18
CA ILE A 315 13.80 2.06 12.37
C ILE A 315 14.87 2.53 11.41
N VAL A 316 16.05 1.89 11.45
CA VAL A 316 17.16 2.18 10.55
C VAL A 316 17.30 1.04 9.55
N GLU A 317 17.20 1.35 8.26
CA GLU A 317 17.45 0.41 7.17
C GLU A 317 18.80 0.71 6.51
N ILE A 318 19.64 -0.33 6.39
CA ILE A 318 20.98 -0.25 5.82
C ILE A 318 21.06 -1.03 4.51
N PHE A 319 21.45 -0.32 3.45
CA PHE A 319 21.76 -0.86 2.13
C PHE A 319 23.27 -1.10 2.06
N ASN A 320 23.67 -2.35 2.28
CA ASN A 320 25.06 -2.79 2.18
C ASN A 320 25.59 -2.68 0.72
N GLN A 321 26.84 -3.11 0.49
CA GLN A 321 27.46 -3.06 -0.84
C GLN A 321 26.70 -3.89 -1.89
N ASN A 322 26.08 -5.00 -1.48
CA ASN A 322 25.44 -5.95 -2.40
C ASN A 322 23.94 -5.68 -2.63
N THR A 323 23.33 -4.78 -1.86
CA THR A 323 21.89 -4.51 -1.91
C THR A 323 21.63 -3.13 -2.48
N ASN A 324 21.21 -3.04 -3.73
CA ASN A 324 21.02 -1.76 -4.42
C ASN A 324 19.58 -1.22 -4.40
N ILE A 325 18.61 -2.06 -4.08
CA ILE A 325 17.18 -1.74 -4.13
C ILE A 325 16.46 -2.38 -2.93
N SER A 326 15.46 -1.68 -2.42
CA SER A 326 14.51 -2.16 -1.41
C SER A 326 13.14 -1.60 -1.74
N ASP A 327 12.10 -2.41 -1.57
CA ASP A 327 10.73 -1.91 -1.62
C ASP A 327 10.48 -0.96 -0.45
N LYS A 328 9.56 -0.01 -0.60
CA LYS A 328 9.18 0.86 0.52
C LYS A 328 8.65 0.04 1.69
N LEU A 329 9.16 0.33 2.87
CA LEU A 329 8.83 -0.39 4.09
C LEU A 329 7.38 -0.17 4.49
N ASN A 330 6.68 -1.28 4.75
CA ASN A 330 5.34 -1.28 5.32
C ASN A 330 5.39 -1.85 6.73
N PHE A 331 4.83 -1.09 7.67
CA PHE A 331 4.75 -1.43 9.08
C PHE A 331 3.29 -1.67 9.43
N PHE A 332 3.02 -2.84 10.02
CA PHE A 332 1.69 -3.30 10.39
C PHE A 332 1.63 -3.50 11.91
N GLY A 333 0.47 -3.24 12.49
CA GLY A 333 0.25 -3.27 13.92
C GLY A 333 -0.93 -4.16 14.30
N LYS A 334 -0.86 -4.70 15.51
CA LYS A 334 -2.00 -5.33 16.19
C LYS A 334 -2.43 -4.47 17.37
N VAL A 335 -3.66 -3.98 17.33
CA VAL A 335 -4.25 -3.14 18.38
C VAL A 335 -4.40 -3.92 19.68
N LYS A 336 -4.24 -3.26 20.83
CA LYS A 336 -4.59 -3.80 22.15
C LYS A 336 -6.06 -4.24 22.13
N ASN A 337 -6.33 -5.48 22.50
CA ASN A 337 -7.71 -5.86 22.82
C ASN A 337 -8.13 -4.99 24.02
N GLU A 338 -9.09 -4.10 23.82
CA GLU A 338 -9.81 -3.46 24.92
C GLU A 338 -10.66 -4.58 25.56
N ASN A 339 -10.25 -5.05 26.74
CA ASN A 339 -11.04 -5.93 27.58
C ASN A 339 -11.97 -5.10 28.46
#